data_AF-A0A3G8XRA5-F1
#
_entry.id   AF-A0A3G8XRA5-F1
#
_cell.length_a   1.000
_cell.length_b   1.000
_cell.length_c   1.000
_cell.angle_alpha   90.00
_cell.angle_beta   90.00
_cell.angle_gamma   90.00
#
_symmetry.space_group_name_H-M   'P 1'
#
loop_
_entity.id
_entity.type
_entity.pdbx_description
1 polymer ?
#
loop_
_entity_poly.entity_id
_entity_poly.type
_entity_poly.pdbx_seq_one_letter_code
_entity_poly.pdbx_strand_id
1 'polypeptide(L)'
;MEIDFKIKDGFLIIENFFMIEKINLDSIENILIFHHDERYEYLITFYLLMPIKYIGKKTFWSKILFPIFLIFHKDKMKIEEKFHDGDLLTIFTLLQDNLKNVKIPNMEENSLFWKTTDSGYSIPLVKLVYSKNEQGLSEVLKKYNILKTQ
;
A
#
# COMPACT_ATOMS: atom_id res chain seq x y z
N MET A 1 11.76 0.52 -13.81
CA MET A 1 12.29 1.77 -13.22
C MET A 1 12.48 1.44 -11.76
N GLU A 2 13.70 1.53 -11.24
CA GLU A 2 14.00 1.06 -9.89
C GLU A 2 13.33 1.97 -8.84
N ILE A 3 12.59 1.35 -7.92
CA ILE A 3 11.97 1.99 -6.77
C ILE A 3 12.69 1.47 -5.53
N ASP A 4 13.23 2.38 -4.73
CA ASP A 4 13.92 2.06 -3.48
C ASP A 4 12.96 2.27 -2.29
N PHE A 5 13.00 1.32 -1.34
CA PHE A 5 12.18 1.33 -0.13
C PHE A 5 13.09 1.28 1.10
N LYS A 6 12.89 2.22 2.03
CA LYS A 6 13.63 2.22 3.31
C LYS A 6 12.84 2.85 4.43
N ILE A 7 13.15 2.44 5.65
CA ILE A 7 12.66 3.10 6.87
C ILE A 7 13.74 4.06 7.38
N LYS A 8 13.34 5.30 7.68
CA LYS A 8 14.23 6.30 8.28
C LYS A 8 13.44 7.29 9.13
N ASP A 9 13.88 7.48 10.37
CA ASP A 9 13.34 8.47 11.32
C ASP A 9 11.81 8.36 11.52
N GLY A 10 11.26 7.13 11.56
CA GLY A 10 9.81 6.89 11.67
C GLY A 10 9.02 7.07 10.37
N PHE A 11 9.70 7.24 9.24
CA PHE A 11 9.07 7.34 7.93
C PHE A 11 9.40 6.12 7.07
N LEU A 12 8.38 5.61 6.37
CA LEU A 12 8.58 4.84 5.14
C LEU A 12 8.92 5.82 4.02
N ILE A 13 10.08 5.63 3.42
CA ILE A 13 10.59 6.42 2.30
C ILE A 13 10.53 5.55 1.05
N ILE A 14 9.78 6.02 0.06
CA ILE A 14 9.71 5.44 -1.29
C ILE A 14 10.41 6.41 -2.23
N GLU A 15 11.44 5.96 -2.92
CA GLU A 15 12.29 6.81 -3.74
C GLU A 15 12.36 6.28 -5.17
N ASN A 16 12.11 7.15 -6.14
CA ASN A 16 12.31 6.85 -7.56
C ASN A 16 13.29 7.88 -8.16
N PHE A 17 13.55 7.79 -9.47
CA PHE A 17 14.56 8.65 -10.11
C PHE A 17 14.23 10.15 -10.06
N PHE A 18 12.97 10.55 -9.87
CA PHE A 18 12.56 11.96 -9.95
C PHE A 18 12.01 12.56 -8.65
N MET A 19 11.62 11.75 -7.66
CA MET A 19 11.01 12.21 -6.41
C MET A 19 11.22 11.23 -5.24
N ILE A 20 10.85 11.71 -4.05
CA ILE A 20 10.80 10.97 -2.80
C ILE A 20 9.41 11.13 -2.19
N GLU A 21 8.80 10.03 -1.77
CA GLU A 21 7.60 9.99 -0.95
C GLU A 21 7.98 9.68 0.49
N LYS A 22 7.47 10.47 1.44
CA LYS A 22 7.64 10.21 2.87
C LYS A 22 6.28 9.99 3.51
N ILE A 23 6.12 8.82 4.10
CA ILE A 23 4.92 8.38 4.80
C ILE A 23 5.29 8.21 6.26
N ASN A 24 4.60 8.91 7.17
CA ASN A 24 4.80 8.66 8.60
C ASN A 24 4.22 7.30 8.95
N LEU A 25 5.01 6.39 9.53
CA LEU A 25 4.54 5.05 9.89
C LEU A 25 3.34 5.12 10.86
N ASP A 26 3.36 6.05 11.81
CA ASP A 26 2.24 6.26 12.75
C ASP A 26 0.96 6.74 12.07
N SER A 27 1.07 7.28 10.86
CA SER A 27 -0.09 7.71 10.08
C SER A 27 -0.73 6.57 9.30
N ILE A 28 -0.06 5.43 9.13
CA ILE A 28 -0.64 4.29 8.42
C ILE A 28 -1.81 3.76 9.24
N GLU A 29 -2.99 3.82 8.65
CA GLU A 29 -4.22 3.37 9.29
C GLU A 29 -4.55 1.94 8.88
N ASN A 30 -4.53 1.66 7.58
CA ASN A 30 -4.83 0.34 7.04
C ASN A 30 -3.97 0.07 5.81
N ILE A 31 -3.60 -1.19 5.61
CA ILE A 31 -2.91 -1.67 4.41
C ILE A 31 -3.71 -2.83 3.83
N LEU A 32 -4.18 -2.66 2.59
CA LEU A 32 -4.82 -3.71 1.82
C LEU A 32 -3.88 -4.18 0.72
N ILE A 33 -3.99 -5.47 0.39
CA ILE A 33 -3.39 -6.03 -0.82
C ILE A 33 -4.49 -6.66 -1.66
N PHE A 34 -4.49 -6.32 -2.94
CA PHE A 34 -5.37 -6.89 -3.95
C PHE A 34 -4.54 -7.70 -4.92
N HIS A 35 -5.00 -8.90 -5.22
CA HIS A 35 -4.47 -9.70 -6.31
C HIS A 35 -4.91 -9.07 -7.64
N HIS A 36 -3.97 -8.70 -8.50
CA HIS A 36 -4.22 -8.00 -9.75
C HIS A 36 -3.68 -8.85 -10.93
N ASP A 37 -4.59 -9.54 -11.65
CA ASP A 37 -4.29 -10.31 -12.87
C ASP A 37 -3.48 -11.62 -12.70
N GLU A 38 -3.45 -12.47 -13.74
CA GLU A 38 -2.82 -13.81 -13.76
C GLU A 38 -1.28 -13.80 -13.71
N ARG A 39 -0.64 -12.63 -13.66
CA ARG A 39 0.82 -12.46 -13.77
C ARG A 39 1.53 -12.19 -12.44
N TYR A 40 0.93 -12.55 -11.30
CA TYR A 40 1.50 -12.32 -9.97
C TYR A 40 1.81 -10.84 -9.70
N GLU A 41 0.92 -9.95 -10.15
CA GLU A 41 0.95 -8.55 -9.78
C GLU A 41 -0.01 -8.30 -8.61
N TYR A 42 0.40 -7.45 -7.70
CA TYR A 42 -0.40 -7.07 -6.55
C TYR A 42 -0.52 -5.56 -6.49
N LEU A 43 -1.73 -5.09 -6.23
CA LEU A 43 -1.95 -3.71 -5.87
C LEU A 43 -1.96 -3.61 -4.35
N ILE A 44 -1.00 -2.88 -3.79
CA ILE A 44 -1.00 -2.52 -2.37
C ILE A 44 -1.62 -1.14 -2.23
N THR A 45 -2.56 -1.02 -1.30
CA THR A 45 -3.18 0.25 -0.95
C THR A 45 -2.91 0.59 0.51
N PHE A 46 -2.25 1.73 0.72
CA PHE A 46 -2.09 2.32 2.05
C PHE A 46 -3.14 3.40 2.26
N TYR A 47 -3.84 3.32 3.38
CA TYR A 47 -4.73 4.39 3.85
C TYR A 47 -4.11 5.07 5.06
N LEU A 48 -4.10 6.40 5.05
CA LEU A 48 -3.33 7.21 5.99
C LEU A 48 -4.24 8.17 6.77
N LEU A 49 -3.81 8.51 7.98
CA LEU A 49 -4.38 9.55 8.84
C LEU A 49 -3.72 10.93 8.64
N MET A 50 -2.57 10.97 7.97
CA MET A 50 -1.86 12.20 7.64
C MET A 50 -1.41 12.17 6.16
N PRO A 51 -1.33 13.34 5.50
CA PRO A 51 -1.00 13.39 4.10
C PRO A 51 0.45 12.99 3.82
N ILE A 52 0.66 12.33 2.68
CA ILE A 52 1.98 11.98 2.15
C ILE A 52 2.76 13.26 1.84
N LYS A 53 4.04 13.26 2.18
CA LYS A 53 4.96 14.33 1.81
C LYS A 53 5.73 13.94 0.55
N TYR A 54 5.41 14.60 -0.54
CA TYR A 54 6.13 14.46 -1.81
C TYR A 54 7.25 15.49 -1.92
N ILE A 55 8.46 15.04 -2.28
CA ILE A 55 9.65 15.87 -2.43
C ILE A 55 10.24 15.62 -3.81
N GLY A 56 10.17 16.61 -4.70
CA GLY A 56 10.82 16.56 -6.00
C GLY A 56 12.34 16.64 -5.87
N LYS A 57 13.07 15.80 -6.61
CA LYS A 57 14.54 15.89 -6.68
C LYS A 57 14.97 17.12 -7.48
N LYS A 58 16.23 17.54 -7.34
CA LYS A 58 16.76 18.76 -7.99
C LYS A 58 17.31 18.53 -9.40
N THR A 59 16.98 17.42 -10.05
CA THR A 59 17.45 17.11 -11.41
C THR A 59 16.62 17.81 -12.48
N PHE A 60 17.14 17.89 -13.71
CA PHE A 60 16.40 18.46 -14.84
C PHE A 60 15.07 17.73 -15.09
N TRP A 61 15.11 16.39 -15.15
CA TRP A 61 13.91 15.56 -15.35
C TRP A 61 12.88 15.75 -14.24
N SER A 62 13.31 15.86 -12.98
CA SER A 62 12.41 16.08 -11.85
C SER A 62 11.63 17.38 -11.94
N LYS A 63 12.23 18.45 -12.46
CA LYS A 63 11.52 19.73 -12.63
C LYS A 63 10.32 19.63 -13.58
N ILE A 64 10.37 18.70 -14.53
CA ILE A 64 9.29 18.47 -15.50
C ILE A 64 8.29 17.46 -14.95
N LEU A 65 8.77 16.33 -14.43
CA LEU A 65 7.92 15.20 -14.04
C LEU A 65 7.21 15.42 -12.72
N PHE A 66 7.84 16.10 -11.75
CA PHE A 66 7.27 16.27 -10.42
C PHE A 66 5.98 17.10 -10.41
N PRO A 67 5.87 18.25 -11.12
CA PRO A 67 4.60 18.96 -11.24
C PRO A 67 3.51 18.13 -11.91
N ILE A 68 3.85 17.38 -12.96
CA ILE A 68 2.92 16.48 -13.66
C ILE A 68 2.39 15.42 -12.69
N PHE A 69 3.29 14.80 -11.93
CA PHE A 69 2.94 13.84 -10.90
C PHE A 69 1.94 14.41 -9.88
N LEU A 70 2.20 15.62 -9.35
CA LEU A 70 1.33 16.28 -8.37
C LEU A 70 -0.09 16.58 -8.91
N ILE A 71 -0.25 16.77 -10.22
CA ILE A 71 -1.56 16.99 -10.84
C ILE A 71 -2.42 15.72 -10.80
N PHE A 72 -1.79 14.56 -11.00
CA PHE A 72 -2.48 13.27 -11.02
C PHE A 72 -2.66 12.68 -9.61
N HIS A 73 -1.78 13.00 -8.65
CA HIS A 73 -1.81 12.47 -7.28
C HIS A 73 -2.45 13.46 -6.31
N LYS A 74 -3.76 13.64 -6.46
CA LYS A 74 -4.56 14.58 -5.65
C LYS A 74 -4.91 14.02 -4.27
N ASP A 75 -5.16 12.72 -4.17
CA ASP A 75 -5.44 12.06 -2.90
C ASP A 75 -4.12 11.79 -2.17
N LYS A 76 -3.84 12.60 -1.15
CA LYS A 76 -2.63 12.46 -0.34
C LYS A 76 -2.82 11.55 0.87
N MET A 77 -4.02 11.02 1.07
CA MET A 77 -4.35 10.14 2.20
C MET A 77 -4.34 8.67 1.78
N LYS A 78 -4.09 8.40 0.50
CA LYS A 78 -4.09 7.08 -0.10
C LYS A 78 -2.86 6.91 -1.00
N ILE A 79 -2.21 5.76 -0.91
CA ILE A 79 -1.18 5.33 -1.85
C ILE A 79 -1.65 4.06 -2.51
N GLU A 80 -1.47 3.96 -3.82
CA GLU A 80 -1.78 2.78 -4.62
C GLU A 80 -0.57 2.45 -5.48
N GLU A 81 0.12 1.37 -5.14
CA GLU A 81 1.34 0.96 -5.82
C GLU A 81 1.25 -0.50 -6.25
N LYS A 82 1.75 -0.77 -7.45
CA LYS A 82 1.79 -2.12 -8.02
C LYS A 82 3.15 -2.75 -7.75
N PHE A 83 3.12 -3.99 -7.29
CA PHE A 83 4.31 -4.76 -6.93
C PHE A 83 4.28 -6.13 -7.61
N HIS A 84 5.47 -6.61 -7.96
CA HIS A 84 5.70 -8.01 -8.28
C HIS A 84 6.12 -8.78 -7.01
N ASP A 85 5.99 -10.10 -7.02
CA ASP A 85 6.29 -10.98 -5.87
C ASP A 85 7.60 -10.65 -5.13
N GLY A 86 8.69 -10.40 -5.88
CA GLY A 86 10.02 -10.15 -5.30
C GLY A 86 10.12 -8.88 -4.45
N ASP A 87 9.47 -7.79 -4.88
CA ASP A 87 9.50 -6.51 -4.18
C ASP A 87 8.54 -6.50 -2.97
N LEU A 88 7.50 -7.33 -3.07
CA LEU A 88 6.42 -7.42 -2.09
C LEU A 88 6.89 -8.01 -0.74
N LEU A 89 7.77 -9.02 -0.78
CA LEU A 89 8.35 -9.60 0.43
C LEU A 89 9.19 -8.56 1.19
N THR A 90 9.96 -7.76 0.44
CA THR A 90 10.82 -6.71 1.00
C THR A 90 9.98 -5.66 1.72
N ILE A 91 8.92 -5.15 1.09
CA ILE A 91 8.08 -4.13 1.72
C ILE A 91 7.34 -4.67 2.95
N PHE A 92 6.85 -5.93 2.92
CA PHE A 92 6.20 -6.49 4.10
C PHE A 92 7.14 -6.78 5.24
N THR A 93 8.38 -7.20 4.97
CA THR A 93 9.39 -7.35 6.00
C THR A 93 9.67 -6.01 6.68
N LEU A 94 9.89 -4.95 5.89
CA LEU A 94 10.07 -3.59 6.43
C LEU A 94 8.87 -3.13 7.26
N LEU A 95 7.64 -3.45 6.84
CA LEU A 95 6.44 -3.10 7.58
C LEU A 95 6.30 -3.91 8.87
N GLN A 96 6.57 -5.22 8.86
CA GLN A 96 6.52 -6.06 10.07
C GLN A 96 7.50 -5.61 11.14
N ASP A 97 8.70 -5.18 10.75
CA ASP A 97 9.72 -4.71 11.68
C ASP A 97 9.34 -3.38 12.35
N ASN A 98 8.39 -2.63 11.79
CA ASN A 98 8.11 -1.25 12.18
C ASN A 98 6.64 -0.98 12.55
N LEU A 99 5.72 -1.90 12.24
CA LEU A 99 4.30 -1.82 12.60
C LEU A 99 3.90 -3.09 13.33
N LYS A 100 3.08 -2.94 14.37
CA LYS A 100 2.57 -4.09 15.14
C LYS A 100 1.53 -4.85 14.32
N ASN A 101 1.47 -6.17 14.48
CA ASN A 101 0.40 -7.02 13.95
C ASN A 101 0.25 -7.03 12.41
N VAL A 102 1.32 -6.73 11.67
CA VAL A 102 1.33 -6.88 10.21
C VAL A 102 1.27 -8.36 9.82
N LYS A 103 0.28 -8.72 9.02
CA LYS A 103 0.06 -10.08 8.51
C LYS A 103 0.62 -10.20 7.10
N ILE A 104 1.68 -10.99 6.92
CA ILE A 104 2.16 -11.35 5.59
C ILE A 104 1.17 -12.35 4.98
N PRO A 105 0.54 -12.03 3.85
CA PRO A 105 -0.31 -12.97 3.16
C PRO A 105 0.53 -14.04 2.44
N ASN A 106 0.01 -15.27 2.35
CA ASN A 106 0.60 -16.29 1.48
C ASN A 106 0.40 -15.89 0.01
N MET A 107 1.51 -15.80 -0.74
CA MET A 107 1.55 -15.36 -2.14
C MET A 107 1.48 -16.49 -3.16
N GLU A 108 1.67 -17.74 -2.72
CA GLU A 108 1.70 -18.91 -3.60
C GLU A 108 0.30 -19.48 -3.90
N GLU A 109 -0.75 -18.87 -3.35
CA GLU A 109 -2.12 -19.31 -3.58
C GLU A 109 -2.58 -18.93 -4.99
N ASN A 110 -3.04 -19.89 -5.81
CA ASN A 110 -3.67 -19.57 -7.10
C ASN A 110 -4.78 -18.52 -6.90
N SER A 111 -5.00 -17.64 -7.88
CA SER A 111 -5.97 -16.54 -7.80
C SER A 111 -7.37 -16.96 -7.30
N LEU A 112 -7.81 -18.18 -7.61
CA LEU A 112 -9.08 -18.77 -7.16
C LEU A 112 -9.13 -19.08 -5.65
N PHE A 113 -7.98 -19.29 -5.01
CA PHE A 113 -7.85 -19.56 -3.58
C PHE A 113 -7.52 -18.31 -2.76
N TRP A 114 -7.28 -17.18 -3.41
CA TRP A 114 -7.02 -15.91 -2.75
C TRP A 114 -8.30 -15.30 -2.17
N LYS A 115 -8.84 -15.92 -1.12
CA LYS A 115 -10.08 -15.48 -0.48
C LYS A 115 -9.86 -15.29 1.01
N THR A 116 -10.47 -14.25 1.56
CA THR A 116 -10.50 -14.02 3.00
C THR A 116 -11.91 -14.24 3.50
N THR A 117 -12.07 -15.07 4.54
CA THR A 117 -13.36 -15.18 5.23
C THR A 117 -13.37 -14.22 6.41
N ASP A 118 -14.31 -13.28 6.44
CA ASP A 118 -14.44 -12.27 7.50
C ASP A 118 -15.92 -11.95 7.74
N SER A 119 -16.34 -11.90 9.00
CA SER A 119 -17.73 -11.60 9.40
C SER A 119 -18.80 -12.45 8.67
N GLY A 120 -18.49 -13.71 8.35
CA GLY A 120 -19.38 -14.62 7.62
C GLY A 120 -19.40 -14.43 6.10
N TYR A 121 -18.63 -13.48 5.55
CA TYR A 121 -18.49 -13.26 4.12
C TYR A 121 -17.19 -13.87 3.59
N SER A 122 -17.25 -14.46 2.39
CA SER A 122 -16.05 -14.83 1.62
C SER A 122 -15.74 -13.69 0.64
N ILE A 123 -14.63 -13.00 0.87
CA ILE A 123 -14.21 -11.84 0.09
C ILE A 123 -13.02 -12.28 -0.81
N PRO A 124 -13.21 -12.35 -2.13
CA PRO A 124 -12.16 -12.80 -3.04
C PRO A 124 -11.15 -11.69 -3.36
N LEU A 125 -9.94 -12.11 -3.72
CA LEU A 125 -8.83 -11.33 -4.28
C LEU A 125 -8.29 -10.20 -3.40
N VAL A 126 -8.68 -10.12 -2.13
CA VAL A 126 -8.20 -9.09 -1.22
C VAL A 126 -7.85 -9.69 0.15
N LYS A 127 -6.74 -9.20 0.73
CA LYS A 127 -6.31 -9.54 2.08
C LYS A 127 -6.02 -8.23 2.85
N LEU A 128 -6.34 -8.22 4.14
CA LEU A 128 -5.98 -7.13 5.05
C LEU A 128 -4.61 -7.44 5.64
N VAL A 129 -3.62 -6.62 5.29
CA VAL A 129 -2.23 -6.77 5.76
C VAL A 129 -2.06 -6.14 7.13
N TYR A 130 -2.67 -4.98 7.35
CA TYR A 130 -2.55 -4.24 8.60
C TYR A 130 -3.78 -3.37 8.86
N SER A 131 -4.19 -3.27 10.12
CA SER A 131 -5.14 -2.28 10.61
C SER A 131 -4.70 -1.76 11.97
N LYS A 132 -4.49 -0.44 12.06
CA LYS A 132 -4.06 0.23 13.29
C LYS A 132 -5.04 0.04 14.45
N ASN A 133 -6.33 -0.03 14.13
CA ASN A 133 -7.42 -0.18 15.09
C ASN A 133 -7.95 -1.62 15.15
N GLU A 134 -7.16 -2.60 14.67
CA GLU A 134 -7.49 -4.04 14.69
C GLU A 134 -8.83 -4.39 14.02
N GLN A 135 -9.25 -3.59 13.02
CA GLN A 135 -10.50 -3.78 12.32
C GLN A 135 -10.45 -5.04 11.43
N GLY A 136 -11.61 -5.67 11.23
CA GLY A 136 -11.78 -6.77 10.27
C GLY A 136 -11.75 -6.27 8.82
N LEU A 137 -11.48 -7.17 7.87
CA LEU A 137 -11.41 -6.81 6.44
C LEU A 137 -12.73 -6.21 5.95
N SER A 138 -13.87 -6.79 6.31
CA SER A 138 -15.19 -6.30 5.90
C SER A 138 -15.47 -4.88 6.39
N GLU A 139 -15.05 -4.54 7.61
CA GLU A 139 -15.18 -3.19 8.18
C GLU A 139 -14.30 -2.19 7.43
N VAL A 140 -13.05 -2.58 7.17
CA VAL A 140 -12.09 -1.76 6.41
C VAL A 140 -12.59 -1.49 4.99
N LEU A 141 -13.10 -2.51 4.29
CA LEU A 141 -13.63 -2.34 2.94
C LEU A 141 -14.87 -1.45 2.89
N LYS A 142 -15.76 -1.54 3.91
CA LYS A 142 -16.91 -0.63 4.02
C LYS A 142 -16.46 0.81 4.29
N LYS A 143 -15.50 1.01 5.20
CA LYS A 143 -14.96 2.32 5.56
C LYS A 143 -14.44 3.09 4.35
N TYR A 144 -13.76 2.40 3.42
CA TYR A 144 -13.21 3.01 2.20
C TYR A 144 -14.13 2.87 0.98
N ASN A 145 -15.41 2.53 1.17
CA ASN A 145 -16.41 2.36 0.11
C ASN A 145 -16.02 1.37 -1.00
N ILE A 146 -15.19 0.37 -0.69
CA ILE A 146 -14.81 -0.70 -1.63
C ILE A 146 -15.92 -1.75 -1.69
N LEU A 147 -16.46 -2.12 -0.52
CA LEU A 147 -17.62 -2.99 -0.41
C LEU A 147 -18.85 -2.13 -0.11
N LYS A 148 -19.83 -2.10 -1.01
CA LYS A 148 -21.09 -1.40 -0.76
C LYS A 148 -21.84 -2.10 0.38
N THR A 149 -22.25 -1.35 1.40
CA THR A 149 -23.29 -1.79 2.33
C THR A 149 -24.59 -1.98 1.54
N GLN A 150 -25.11 -3.20 1.53
CA GLN A 150 -26.49 -3.47 1.11
C GLN A 150 -27.47 -2.93 2.15
#